data_AF-A0A257LF39-F1
#
_entry.id   AF-A0A257LF39-F1
#
_cell.length_a   1.000
_cell.length_b   1.000
_cell.length_c   1.000
_cell.angle_alpha   90.00
_cell.angle_beta   90.00
_cell.angle_gamma   90.00
#
_symmetry.space_group_name_H-M   'P 1'
#
loop_
_entity.id
_entity.type
_entity.pdbx_description
1 polymer ?
#
loop_
_entity_poly.entity_id
_entity_poly.type
_entity_poly.pdbx_seq_one_letter_code
_entity_poly.pdbx_strand_id
1 'polypeptide(L)'
;MRLTRFICTGLGLGWSALGAAEPAPLPAEKTTVVLVVGADGEATYQAEFAAQVPRWQKVIAQAGAKSVVIGSGEAPAEGTDAERLKAALAAEAKTGPGELWVVLIGHGTFDG
;
A
#
# COMPACT_ATOMS: atom_id res chain seq x y z
N MET A 1 -55.20 27.34 13.61
CA MET A 1 -55.18 25.89 13.94
C MET A 1 -53.99 25.62 14.86
N ARG A 2 -54.28 25.09 16.06
CA ARG A 2 -53.43 24.52 17.15
C ARG A 2 -51.91 24.54 16.90
N LEU A 3 -51.08 25.30 17.61
CA LEU A 3 -50.72 25.25 19.05
C LEU A 3 -50.31 23.84 19.52
N THR A 4 -49.00 23.56 19.62
CA THR A 4 -48.39 22.87 20.77
C THR A 4 -46.93 23.27 20.92
N ARG A 5 -46.65 24.10 21.94
CA ARG A 5 -45.31 24.31 22.51
C ARG A 5 -44.95 23.05 23.31
N PHE A 6 -43.72 22.54 23.16
CA PHE A 6 -43.08 21.73 24.19
C PHE A 6 -41.85 22.47 24.69
N ILE A 7 -42.07 23.16 25.82
CA ILE A 7 -41.03 23.67 26.70
C ILE A 7 -40.63 22.49 27.59
N CYS A 8 -39.41 21.97 27.41
CA CYS A 8 -38.75 21.14 28.40
C CYS A 8 -37.58 21.93 28.99
N THR A 9 -37.89 22.85 29.90
CA THR A 9 -36.93 23.33 30.90
C THR A 9 -36.73 22.21 31.92
N GLY A 10 -35.79 21.32 31.62
CA GLY A 10 -35.22 20.37 32.59
C GLY A 10 -33.93 20.96 33.13
N LEU A 11 -33.94 21.33 34.42
CA LEU A 11 -32.79 21.71 35.21
C LEU A 11 -31.88 20.47 35.36
N GLY A 12 -30.95 20.28 34.42
CA GLY A 12 -29.97 19.19 34.43
C GLY A 12 -28.61 19.71 34.90
N LEU A 13 -28.16 19.21 36.06
CA LEU A 13 -26.82 19.39 36.59
C LEU A 13 -25.77 19.16 35.49
N GLY A 14 -24.89 20.14 35.30
CA GLY A 14 -23.81 20.10 34.32
C GLY A 14 -22.85 18.95 34.59
N TRP A 15 -22.97 17.88 33.81
CA TRP A 15 -21.92 16.90 33.67
C TRP A 15 -20.98 17.41 32.58
N SER A 16 -19.93 18.13 32.98
CA SER A 16 -18.82 18.42 32.10
C SER A 16 -18.19 17.08 31.69
N ALA A 17 -18.51 16.62 30.49
CA ALA A 17 -17.77 15.55 29.86
C ALA A 17 -16.36 16.07 29.61
N LEU A 18 -15.43 15.69 30.49
CA LEU A 18 -14.01 15.78 30.21
C LEU A 18 -13.76 14.84 29.03
N GLY A 19 -13.74 15.38 27.82
CA GLY A 19 -13.37 14.63 26.62
C GLY A 19 -11.97 14.08 26.84
N ALA A 20 -11.86 12.78 27.05
CA ALA A 20 -10.58 12.10 26.93
C ALA A 20 -10.08 12.38 25.52
N ALA A 21 -8.95 13.08 25.40
CA ALA A 21 -8.28 13.22 24.13
C ALA A 21 -7.94 11.81 23.65
N GLU A 22 -8.65 11.34 22.63
CA GLU A 22 -8.35 10.08 21.97
C GLU A 22 -6.89 10.18 21.50
N PRO A 23 -6.02 9.24 21.88
CA PRO A 23 -4.63 9.28 21.44
C PRO A 23 -4.64 9.33 19.92
N ALA A 24 -4.00 10.37 19.35
CA ALA A 24 -3.89 10.51 17.92
C ALA A 24 -3.36 9.19 17.34
N PRO A 25 -4.02 8.62 16.31
CA PRO A 25 -3.56 7.38 15.71
C PRO A 25 -2.08 7.52 15.38
N LEU A 26 -1.26 6.56 15.84
CA LEU A 26 0.11 6.44 15.34
C LEU A 26 0.03 6.41 13.81
N PRO A 27 0.96 7.06 13.09
CA PRO A 27 0.99 6.97 11.64
C PRO A 27 0.94 5.49 11.28
N ALA A 28 -0.15 5.07 10.62
CA ALA A 28 -0.26 3.69 10.17
C ALA A 28 0.92 3.45 9.24
N GLU A 29 1.78 2.48 9.57
CA GLU A 29 2.83 2.05 8.66
C GLU A 29 2.17 1.71 7.32
N LYS A 30 2.62 2.38 6.26
CA LYS A 30 2.04 2.20 4.93
C LYS A 30 2.47 0.84 4.40
N THR A 31 1.52 0.06 3.92
CA THR A 31 1.79 -1.14 3.13
C THR A 31 2.82 -0.84 2.03
N THR A 32 3.79 -1.73 1.85
CA THR A 32 4.75 -1.66 0.75
C THR A 32 4.43 -2.75 -0.26
N VAL A 33 4.38 -2.37 -1.54
CA VAL A 33 4.24 -3.32 -2.65
C VAL A 33 5.48 -3.23 -3.54
N VAL A 34 6.20 -4.34 -3.62
CA VAL A 34 7.38 -4.52 -4.49
C VAL A 34 6.94 -5.29 -5.73
N LEU A 35 6.89 -4.62 -6.89
CA LEU A 35 6.68 -5.27 -8.18
C LEU A 35 8.03 -5.65 -8.77
N VAL A 36 8.17 -6.92 -9.14
CA VAL A 36 9.35 -7.46 -9.80
C VAL A 36 8.94 -7.99 -11.17
N VAL A 37 9.45 -7.39 -12.22
CA VAL A 37 9.22 -7.82 -13.59
C VAL A 37 10.39 -8.68 -14.03
N GLY A 38 10.09 -9.92 -14.41
CA GLY A 38 11.07 -10.89 -14.89
C GLY A 38 11.58 -10.51 -16.29
N ALA A 39 12.77 -10.97 -16.59
CA ALA A 39 13.40 -10.75 -17.89
C ALA A 39 12.63 -11.39 -19.04
N ASP A 40 12.84 -10.81 -20.21
CA ASP A 40 12.04 -11.03 -21.38
C ASP A 40 12.45 -12.31 -22.09
N GLY A 41 11.75 -13.41 -21.80
CA GLY A 41 12.00 -14.69 -22.47
C GLY A 41 11.66 -14.65 -23.97
N GLU A 42 10.38 -14.46 -24.29
CA GLU A 42 9.87 -14.39 -25.67
C GLU A 42 9.06 -13.10 -25.88
N ALA A 43 9.20 -12.47 -27.05
CA ALA A 43 8.64 -11.15 -27.36
C ALA A 43 7.13 -11.03 -27.15
N THR A 44 6.39 -12.15 -27.25
CA THR A 44 4.93 -12.18 -27.07
C THR A 44 4.50 -11.89 -25.63
N TYR A 45 5.26 -12.36 -24.64
CA TYR A 45 4.92 -12.15 -23.22
C TYR A 45 5.23 -10.72 -22.74
N GLN A 46 6.00 -9.99 -23.53
CA GLN A 46 6.44 -8.65 -23.17
C GLN A 46 5.35 -7.61 -23.11
N ALA A 47 4.48 -7.63 -24.12
CA ALA A 47 3.37 -6.69 -24.15
C ALA A 47 2.44 -6.89 -22.94
N GLU A 48 2.24 -8.13 -22.50
CA GLU A 48 1.38 -8.45 -21.38
C GLU A 48 2.01 -8.07 -20.03
N PHE A 49 3.30 -8.35 -19.83
CA PHE A 49 4.00 -7.95 -18.61
C PHE A 49 4.08 -6.42 -18.50
N ALA A 50 4.45 -5.74 -19.59
CA ALA A 50 4.49 -4.28 -19.66
C ALA A 50 3.11 -3.64 -19.38
N ALA A 51 2.01 -4.27 -19.80
CA ALA A 51 0.66 -3.77 -19.53
C ALA A 51 0.20 -3.99 -18.08
N GLN A 52 0.77 -4.96 -17.36
CA GLN A 52 0.42 -5.24 -15.96
C GLN A 52 1.05 -4.24 -14.99
N VAL A 53 2.29 -3.80 -15.24
CA VAL A 53 2.99 -2.82 -14.39
C VAL A 53 2.16 -1.55 -14.10
N PRO A 54 1.63 -0.82 -15.11
CA PRO A 54 0.87 0.41 -14.85
C PRO A 54 -0.47 0.14 -14.14
N ARG A 55 -1.05 -1.06 -14.32
CA ARG A 55 -2.28 -1.45 -13.61
C ARG A 55 -2.02 -1.62 -12.13
N TRP A 56 -0.92 -2.30 -11.78
CA TRP A 56 -0.50 -2.43 -10.38
C TRP A 56 -0.11 -1.10 -9.76
N GLN A 57 0.66 -0.26 -10.46
CA GLN A 57 1.02 1.08 -9.98
C GLN A 57 -0.23 1.91 -9.65
N LYS A 58 -1.27 1.84 -10.49
CA LYS A 58 -2.54 2.50 -10.23
C LYS A 58 -3.21 2.01 -8.95
N VAL A 59 -3.28 0.70 -8.73
CA VAL A 59 -3.90 0.12 -7.53
C VAL A 59 -3.12 0.48 -6.27
N ILE A 60 -1.78 0.45 -6.33
CA ILE A 60 -0.91 0.82 -5.21
C ILE A 60 -1.11 2.28 -4.82
N ALA A 61 -1.18 3.17 -5.82
CA ALA A 61 -1.46 4.58 -5.60
C ALA A 61 -2.85 4.80 -4.98
N GLN A 62 -3.88 4.07 -5.45
CA GLN A 62 -5.23 4.12 -4.87
C GLN A 62 -5.27 3.62 -3.43
N ALA A 63 -4.44 2.64 -3.08
CA ALA A 63 -4.30 2.12 -1.73
C ALA A 63 -3.48 3.01 -0.79
N GLY A 64 -2.82 4.07 -1.30
CA GLY A 64 -1.92 4.91 -0.51
C GLY A 64 -0.65 4.17 -0.05
N ALA A 65 -0.31 3.07 -0.71
CA ALA A 65 0.81 2.20 -0.39
C ALA A 65 2.12 2.70 -1.02
N LYS A 66 3.25 2.30 -0.44
CA LYS A 66 4.58 2.51 -1.01
C LYS A 66 4.76 1.60 -2.22
N SER A 67 5.23 2.14 -3.34
CA SER A 67 5.53 1.38 -4.55
C SER A 67 7.04 1.26 -4.76
N VAL A 68 7.52 0.05 -5.01
CA VAL A 68 8.88 -0.24 -5.47
C VAL A 68 8.75 -1.08 -6.74
N VAL A 69 9.32 -0.62 -7.86
CA VAL A 69 9.24 -1.35 -9.13
C VAL A 69 10.66 -1.71 -9.60
N ILE A 70 10.86 -2.99 -9.92
CA ILE A 70 12.14 -3.58 -10.32
C ILE A 70 11.92 -4.32 -11.64
N GLY A 71 12.86 -4.19 -12.57
CA GLY A 71 12.82 -4.90 -13.86
C GLY A 71 11.90 -4.29 -14.92
N SER A 72 11.21 -3.20 -14.63
CA SER A 72 10.48 -2.43 -15.66
C SER A 72 11.38 -1.35 -16.26
N GLY A 73 11.59 -1.36 -17.57
CA GLY A 73 12.35 -0.32 -18.28
C GLY A 73 13.81 -0.67 -18.50
N GLU A 74 14.68 0.33 -18.53
CA GLU A 74 16.11 0.14 -18.81
C GLU A 74 16.81 -0.60 -17.65
N ALA A 75 17.80 -1.43 -18.01
CA ALA A 75 18.60 -2.17 -17.04
C ALA A 75 19.29 -1.20 -16.06
N PRO A 76 19.51 -1.61 -14.79
CA PRO A 76 20.29 -0.80 -13.87
C PRO A 76 21.69 -0.52 -14.40
N ALA A 77 22.22 0.67 -14.09
CA ALA A 77 23.62 0.99 -14.36
C ALA A 77 24.59 0.08 -13.58
N GLU A 78 24.20 -0.38 -12.39
CA GLU A 78 24.99 -1.26 -11.53
C GLU A 78 24.11 -2.28 -10.80
N GLY A 79 24.65 -3.50 -10.63
CA GLY A 79 23.99 -4.61 -9.93
C GLY A 79 22.91 -5.30 -10.76
N THR A 80 22.30 -6.32 -10.17
CA THR A 80 21.23 -7.15 -10.74
C THR A 80 19.89 -6.82 -10.10
N ASP A 81 18.81 -7.16 -10.80
CA ASP A 81 17.44 -7.07 -10.29
C ASP A 81 17.23 -7.85 -9.00
N ALA A 82 17.91 -9.00 -8.88
CA ALA A 82 17.91 -9.80 -7.67
C ALA A 82 18.60 -9.07 -6.49
N GLU A 83 19.70 -8.36 -6.74
CA GLU A 83 20.37 -7.55 -5.71
C GLU A 83 19.52 -6.34 -5.31
N ARG A 84 18.86 -5.69 -6.27
CA ARG A 84 17.90 -4.59 -5.99
C ARG A 84 16.73 -5.09 -5.16
N LEU A 85 16.20 -6.28 -5.46
CA LEU A 85 15.12 -6.89 -4.68
C LEU A 85 15.60 -7.18 -3.26
N LYS A 86 16.77 -7.81 -3.09
CA LYS A 86 17.36 -8.06 -1.76
C LYS A 86 17.52 -6.75 -0.97
N ALA A 87 18.02 -5.70 -1.60
CA ALA A 87 18.19 -4.39 -0.97
C ALA A 87 16.85 -3.75 -0.56
N ALA A 88 15.84 -3.82 -1.45
CA ALA A 88 14.49 -3.32 -1.15
C ALA A 88 13.88 -4.05 0.06
N LEU A 89 13.95 -5.38 0.08
CA LEU A 89 13.45 -6.19 1.19
C LEU A 89 14.20 -5.92 2.50
N ALA A 90 15.52 -5.70 2.43
CA ALA A 90 16.33 -5.39 3.60
C ALA A 90 16.03 -4.01 4.21
N ALA A 91 15.51 -3.08 3.41
CA ALA A 91 15.16 -1.72 3.83
C ALA A 91 13.76 -1.61 4.48
N GLU A 92 12.91 -2.62 4.34
CA GLU A 92 11.57 -2.62 4.95
C GLU A 92 11.61 -2.94 6.45
N ALA A 93 10.63 -2.41 7.18
CA ALA A 93 10.45 -2.74 8.59
C ALA A 93 10.14 -4.24 8.76
N LYS A 94 10.84 -4.89 9.69
CA LYS A 94 10.66 -6.33 9.98
C LYS A 94 9.58 -6.60 11.04
N THR A 95 9.07 -5.54 11.65
CA THR A 95 8.14 -5.56 12.77
C THR A 95 7.22 -4.36 12.65
N GLY A 96 5.94 -4.54 12.92
CA GLY A 96 4.95 -3.48 12.85
C GLY A 96 3.69 -3.95 12.11
N PRO A 97 2.65 -3.11 12.04
CA PRO A 97 1.41 -3.43 11.34
C PRO A 97 1.52 -3.26 9.81
N GLY A 98 2.62 -2.69 9.29
CA GLY A 98 2.82 -2.51 7.85
C GLY A 98 2.96 -3.84 7.11
N GLU A 99 2.10 -4.09 6.13
CA GLU A 99 2.21 -5.27 5.27
C GLU A 99 3.24 -5.09 4.15
N LEU A 100 3.94 -6.18 3.80
CA LEU A 100 4.82 -6.24 2.64
C LEU A 100 4.28 -7.23 1.61
N TRP A 101 4.01 -6.73 0.41
CA TRP A 101 3.55 -7.53 -0.72
C TRP A 101 4.66 -7.58 -1.78
N VAL A 102 4.96 -8.79 -2.26
CA VAL A 102 5.87 -9.00 -3.39
C VAL A 102 5.06 -9.56 -4.55
N VAL A 103 5.03 -8.82 -5.66
CA VAL A 103 4.32 -9.20 -6.89
C VAL A 103 5.35 -9.56 -7.94
N LEU A 104 5.40 -10.83 -8.33
CA LEU A 104 6.28 -11.33 -9.38
C LEU A 104 5.51 -11.39 -10.70
N ILE A 105 5.95 -10.62 -11.69
CA ILE A 105 5.39 -10.57 -13.03
C ILE A 105 6.40 -11.22 -13.96
N GLY A 106 6.16 -12.44 -14.42
CA GLY A 106 7.07 -13.12 -15.32
C GLY A 106 6.56 -14.51 -15.65
N HIS A 107 7.23 -15.17 -16.60
CA HIS A 107 7.03 -16.59 -16.82
C HIS A 107 7.72 -17.34 -15.68
N GLY A 108 6.94 -18.03 -14.85
CA GLY A 108 7.50 -18.90 -13.83
C GLY A 108 8.25 -20.05 -14.52
N THR A 109 9.48 -20.30 -14.10
CA THR A 109 10.18 -21.55 -14.41
C THR A 109 10.10 -22.42 -13.17
N PHE A 110 9.66 -23.67 -13.31
CA PHE A 110 9.65 -24.61 -12.19
C PHE A 110 11.10 -25.01 -11.88
N ASP A 111 11.62 -24.58 -10.72
CA ASP A 111 12.98 -24.86 -10.25
C ASP A 111 13.06 -25.78 -9.01
N GLY A 112 11.93 -26.12 -8.39
CA GLY A 112 11.81 -27.17 -7.37
C GLY A 112 11.90 -26.69 -5.94
#